data_AF-A0A5E4IB15-F1
#
_entry.id   AF-A0A5E4IB15-F1
#
_cell.length_a   1.000
_cell.length_b   1.000
_cell.length_c   1.000
_cell.angle_alpha   90.00
_cell.angle_beta   90.00
_cell.angle_gamma   90.00
#
_symmetry.space_group_name_H-M   'P 1'
#
loop_
_entity.id
_entity.type
_entity.pdbx_description
1 polymer ?
#
loop_
_entity_poly.entity_id
_entity_poly.type
_entity_poly.pdbx_seq_one_letter_code
_entity_poly.pdbx_strand_id
1 'polypeptide(L)' 'MESEDILKKYSGEWILLFDDQIVDHSMNLEDVLRAADEKYPAEKFPGNRIRISKVLSGSTYLR' A
#
# COMPACT_ATOMS: atom_id res chain seq x y z
N MET A 1 -12.98 11.61 -1.40
CA MET A 1 -12.67 12.61 -0.35
C MET A 1 -11.93 12.00 0.84
N GLU A 2 -12.17 10.74 1.25
CA GLU A 2 -11.41 10.12 2.37
C GLU A 2 -10.03 9.56 1.97
N SER A 3 -9.88 9.04 0.76
CA SER A 3 -8.64 8.37 0.32
C SER A 3 -7.42 9.30 0.23
N GLU A 4 -7.64 10.59 -0.02
CA GLU A 4 -6.54 11.58 -0.14
C GLU A 4 -5.93 11.95 1.22
N ASP A 5 -6.72 11.89 2.30
CA ASP A 5 -6.26 12.28 3.64
C ASP A 5 -5.45 11.16 4.32
N ILE A 6 -5.83 9.90 4.10
CA ILE A 6 -5.05 8.74 4.55
C ILE A 6 -3.70 8.64 3.82
N LEU A 7 -3.65 8.97 2.52
CA LEU A 7 -2.39 8.98 1.78
C LEU A 7 -1.45 10.07 2.29
N LYS A 8 -1.96 11.20 2.78
CA LYS A 8 -1.11 12.20 3.44
C LYS A 8 -0.45 11.68 4.72
N LYS A 9 -1.13 10.80 5.48
CA LYS A 9 -0.55 10.21 6.70
C LYS A 9 0.63 9.29 6.41
N TYR A 10 0.60 8.56 5.29
CA TYR A 10 1.64 7.61 4.90
C TYR A 10 2.70 8.24 3.98
N SER A 11 2.83 9.56 3.99
CA SER A 11 3.76 10.29 3.14
C SER A 11 5.21 9.81 3.27
N GLY A 12 5.80 9.38 2.17
CA GLY A 12 7.17 8.84 2.13
C GLY A 12 7.25 7.34 2.42
N GLU A 13 6.14 6.71 2.81
CA GLU A 13 6.05 5.29 3.12
C GLU A 13 5.53 4.48 1.92
N TRP A 14 5.78 3.18 1.97
CA TRP A 14 5.16 2.18 1.12
C TRP A 14 3.89 1.68 1.80
N ILE A 15 2.80 1.61 1.02
CA ILE A 15 1.52 1.07 1.48
C ILE A 15 1.23 -0.25 0.76
N LEU A 16 0.71 -1.22 1.51
CA LEU A 16 0.15 -2.46 1.01
C LEU A 16 -1.36 -2.31 0.87
N LEU A 17 -1.84 -2.44 -0.36
CA LEU A 17 -3.25 -2.45 -0.69
C LEU A 17 -3.66 -3.89 -0.96
N PHE A 18 -4.64 -4.37 -0.20
CA PHE A 18 -5.30 -5.64 -0.45
C PHE A 18 -6.75 -5.34 -0.79
N ASP A 19 -7.18 -5.69 -2.01
CA ASP A 19 -8.55 -5.41 -2.48
C ASP A 19 -8.91 -3.92 -2.43
N ASP A 20 -7.96 -3.07 -2.83
CA ASP A 20 -8.05 -1.60 -2.78
C ASP A 20 -8.20 -1.01 -1.35
N GLN A 21 -7.97 -1.80 -0.30
CA GLN A 21 -7.90 -1.36 1.09
C GLN A 21 -6.46 -1.37 1.61
N ILE A 22 -6.05 -0.32 2.33
CA ILE A 22 -4.72 -0.27 2.96
C ILE A 22 -4.73 -1.20 4.17
N VAL A 23 -3.93 -2.26 4.10
CA VAL A 23 -3.83 -3.27 5.16
C VAL A 23 -2.51 -3.20 5.92
N ASP A 24 -1.48 -2.61 5.32
CA ASP A 24 -0.15 -2.47 5.92
C ASP A 24 0.59 -1.26 5.33
N HIS A 25 1.58 -0.73 6.04
CA HIS A 25 2.42 0.36 5.57
C HIS A 25 3.78 0.34 6.28
N SER A 26 4.84 0.74 5.58
CA SER A 26 6.17 0.87 6.17
C SER A 26 7.07 1.77 5.32
N MET A 27 8.06 2.42 5.95
CA MET A 27 9.11 3.15 5.23
C MET A 27 9.99 2.23 4.37
N ASN A 28 10.14 0.97 4.76
CA ASN A 28 10.99 -0.01 4.07
C ASN A 28 10.16 -0.88 3.13
N LEU A 29 10.55 -0.93 1.85
CA LEU A 29 9.89 -1.78 0.85
C LEU A 29 9.96 -3.27 1.21
N GLU A 30 11.09 -3.72 1.74
CA GLU A 30 11.30 -5.12 2.12
C GLU A 30 10.32 -5.58 3.21
N ASP A 31 10.03 -4.73 4.19
CA ASP A 31 9.01 -5.00 5.21
C ASP A 31 7.62 -5.19 4.58
N VAL A 32 7.25 -4.31 3.65
CA VAL A 32 5.94 -4.38 2.97
C VAL A 32 5.83 -5.62 2.08
N LEU A 33 6.91 -5.98 1.37
CA LEU A 33 6.96 -7.19 0.55
C LEU A 33 6.84 -8.45 1.40
N ARG A 34 7.56 -8.48 2.52
CA ARG A 34 7.51 -9.59 3.47
C ARG A 34 6.12 -9.72 4.10
N ALA A 35 5.50 -8.60 4.48
CA ALA A 35 4.13 -8.59 4.98
C ALA A 35 3.13 -9.09 3.92
N ALA A 36 3.32 -8.72 2.65
CA ALA A 36 2.48 -9.20 1.56
C ALA A 36 2.59 -10.73 1.39
N ASP A 37 3.81 -11.27 1.43
CA ASP A 37 4.06 -12.70 1.29
C ASP A 37 3.55 -13.51 2.49
N GLU A 38 3.85 -13.07 3.72
CA GLU A 38 3.46 -13.78 4.95
C GLU A 38 1.96 -13.70 5.25
N LYS A 39 1.33 -12.53 5.04
CA LYS A 39 -0.07 -12.31 5.41
C LYS A 39 -1.05 -12.55 4.27
N TYR A 40 -0.63 -12.32 3.02
CA TYR A 40 -1.50 -12.37 1.84
C TYR A 40 -0.92 -13.26 0.72
N PRO A 41 -0.63 -14.55 0.99
CA PRO A 41 -0.11 -15.44 -0.03
C PRO A 41 -1.14 -15.64 -1.14
N ALA A 42 -0.68 -15.60 -2.40
CA ALA A 42 -1.51 -15.75 -3.59
C ALA A 42 -2.31 -17.07 -3.61
N GLU A 43 -1.80 -18.11 -2.94
CA GLU A 43 -2.47 -19.41 -2.80
C GLU A 43 -3.74 -19.35 -1.94
N LYS A 44 -3.79 -18.45 -0.94
CA LYS A 44 -4.98 -18.27 -0.10
C LYS A 44 -5.99 -17.31 -0.70
N PHE A 45 -5.54 -16.40 -1.55
CA PHE A 45 -6.35 -15.32 -2.11
C PHE A 45 -6.21 -15.22 -3.64
N PRO A 46 -6.55 -16.28 -4.39
CA PRO A 46 -6.33 -16.33 -5.85
C PRO A 46 -7.19 -15.32 -6.63
N GLY A 47 -8.21 -14.73 -6.00
CA GLY A 47 -9.08 -13.71 -6.61
C GLY A 47 -8.86 -12.30 -6.11
N ASN A 48 -8.04 -12.08 -5.08
CA ASN A 48 -7.83 -10.75 -4.52
C ASN A 48 -6.64 -10.06 -5.19
N ARG A 49 -6.75 -8.74 -5.30
CA ARG A 49 -5.72 -7.92 -5.93
C ARG A 49 -4.83 -7.30 -4.87
N ILE A 50 -3.56 -7.70 -4.85
CA ILE A 50 -2.54 -7.12 -3.99
C ILE A 50 -1.79 -6.07 -4.79
N ARG A 51 -1.63 -4.87 -4.22
CA ARG A 51 -0.93 -3.76 -4.87
C ARG A 51 -0.05 -3.06 -3.84
N ILE A 52 1.20 -2.84 -4.18
CA ILE A 52 2.12 -2.07 -3.35
C ILE A 52 2.33 -0.72 -4.03
N SER A 53 2.26 0.36 -3.27
CA SER A 53 2.43 1.71 -3.82
C SER A 53 3.24 2.56 -2.88
N LYS A 54 4.18 3.33 -3.43
CA LYS A 54 4.94 4.31 -2.65
C LYS A 54 4.16 5.61 -2.61
N VAL A 55 3.91 6.11 -1.41
CA VAL A 55 3.34 7.43 -1.25
C VAL A 55 4.47 8.45 -1.35
N LEU A 56 4.54 9.15 -2.47
CA LEU A 56 5.50 10.23 -2.64
C LEU A 56 4.91 11.47 -1.95
N SER A 57 5.53 11.88 -0.84
CA SER A 57 5.11 13.08 -0.13
C SER A 57 5.36 14.32 -0.99
N GLY A 58 4.31 15.14 -1.15
CA GLY A 58 4.42 16.51 -1.64
C GLY A 58 4.19 16.67 -3.14
N SER A 59 3.00 17.20 -3.46
CA SER A 59 2.56 17.70 -4.78
C SER A 59 2.19 16.61 -5.78
N THR A 60 0.97 16.10 -5.66
CA THR A 60 0.21 15.63 -6.83
C THR A 60 0.04 16.81 -7.79
N TYR A 61 0.99 17.00 -8.71
CA TYR A 61 0.69 17.66 -9.97
C TYR A 61 -0.18 16.69 -10.78
N LEU A 62 -1.49 16.80 -10.59
CA LEU A 62 -2.46 16.33 -11.57
C LEU A 62 -2.35 17.30 -12.76
N ARG A 63 -1.84 16.81 -13.89
CA ARG A 63 -1.94 17.48 -15.18
C ARG A 63 -2.49 16.51 -16.22
#